data_AF-A0A969L7C8-F1
#
_entry.id   AF-A0A969L7C8-F1
#
_cell.length_a   1.000
_cell.length_b   1.000
_cell.length_c   1.000
_cell.angle_alpha   90.00
_cell.angle_beta   90.00
_cell.angle_gamma   90.00
#
_symmetry.space_group_name_H-M   'P 1'
#
loop_
_entity.id
_entity.type
_entity.pdbx_description
1 polymer ?
#
loop_
_entity_poly.entity_id
_entity_poly.type
_entity_poly.pdbx_seq_one_letter_code
_entity_poly.pdbx_strand_id
1 'polypeptide(L)'
;MEWILWIVSSYLAFSVAYYALFALSAYLYCPPKLNLDCPPQRIAVLIPAYREDGVIVDTVRNVLEQNYPRSQYDVVVIGDSLQEQTLRTLRLLPIYLLEPSFEKSSKVNALNYAMEVLTDDYEMALILDADNHLEPDFLKKVNAYYGPQNPVIQAHRTAKNQQYLLCPPGCYQ
;
A
#
# COMPACT_ATOMS: atom_id res chain seq x y z
N MET A 1 -7.58 54.08 15.89
CA MET A 1 -6.80 53.03 16.59
C MET A 1 -7.72 51.86 16.93
N GLU A 2 -8.80 52.06 17.70
CA GLU A 2 -9.76 51.00 18.07
C GLU A 2 -10.40 50.23 16.89
N TRP A 3 -10.81 50.91 15.82
CA TRP A 3 -11.46 50.25 14.67
C TRP A 3 -10.55 49.23 13.94
N ILE A 4 -9.23 49.45 13.98
CA ILE A 4 -8.25 48.52 13.41
C ILE A 4 -8.24 47.22 14.23
N LEU A 5 -8.34 47.33 15.56
CA LEU A 5 -8.42 46.16 16.45
C LEU A 5 -9.67 45.32 16.17
N TRP A 6 -10.82 45.95 15.91
CA TRP A 6 -12.05 45.24 15.55
C TRP A 6 -11.96 44.54 14.20
N ILE A 7 -11.32 45.15 13.20
CA ILE A 7 -11.11 44.52 11.89
C ILE A 7 -10.15 43.32 12.01
N VAL A 8 -9.05 43.48 12.74
CA VAL A 8 -8.09 42.39 12.95
C VAL A 8 -8.74 41.27 13.77
N SER A 9 -9.48 41.60 14.82
CA SER A 9 -10.18 40.64 15.67
C SER A 9 -11.25 39.85 14.90
N SER A 10 -12.03 40.51 14.04
CA SER A 10 -13.05 39.82 13.24
C SER A 10 -12.44 38.88 12.21
N TYR A 11 -11.34 39.27 11.56
CA TYR A 11 -10.59 38.42 10.64
C TYR A 11 -10.02 37.17 11.32
N LEU A 12 -9.43 37.34 12.51
CA LEU A 12 -8.89 36.21 13.29
C LEU A 12 -10.00 35.30 13.79
N ALA A 13 -11.10 35.86 14.32
CA ALA A 13 -12.24 35.09 14.78
C ALA A 13 -12.88 34.28 13.65
N PHE A 14 -13.01 34.86 12.45
CA PHE A 14 -13.48 34.15 11.26
C PHE A 14 -12.55 32.99 10.88
N SER A 15 -11.24 33.21 10.90
CA SER A 15 -10.24 32.16 10.62
C SER A 15 -10.32 31.01 11.63
N VAL A 16 -10.45 31.32 12.93
CA VAL A 16 -10.62 30.31 13.99
C VAL A 16 -11.92 29.55 13.81
N ALA A 17 -13.03 30.24 13.53
CA ALA A 17 -14.32 29.61 13.29
C ALA A 17 -14.29 28.67 12.08
N TYR A 18 -13.61 29.08 10.99
CA TYR A 18 -13.40 28.25 9.81
C TYR A 18 -12.67 26.95 10.15
N TYR A 19 -11.52 27.01 10.84
CA TYR A 19 -10.79 25.81 11.25
C TYR A 19 -11.56 24.96 12.26
N ALA A 20 -12.29 25.57 13.19
CA ALA A 20 -13.11 24.86 14.16
C ALA A 20 -14.24 24.05 13.48
N LEU A 21 -14.81 24.57 12.39
CA LEU A 21 -15.81 23.86 11.60
C LEU A 21 -15.23 22.60 10.94
N PHE A 22 -14.03 22.67 10.36
CA PHE A 22 -13.35 21.49 9.80
C PHE A 22 -12.91 20.49 10.87
N ALA A 23 -12.44 20.96 12.02
CA ALA A 23 -12.08 20.09 13.13
C ALA A 23 -13.32 19.35 13.67
N LEU A 24 -14.45 20.06 13.82
CA LEU A 24 -15.71 19.46 14.26
C LEU A 24 -16.25 18.48 13.21
N SER A 25 -16.22 18.83 11.92
CA SER A 25 -16.69 17.92 10.87
C SER A 25 -15.83 16.64 10.80
N ALA A 26 -14.51 16.76 10.94
CA ALA A 26 -13.61 15.62 11.02
C ALA A 26 -13.85 14.77 12.29
N TYR A 27 -14.10 15.42 13.44
CA TYR A 27 -14.39 14.71 14.70
C TYR A 27 -15.73 13.97 14.67
N LEU A 28 -16.75 14.54 14.00
CA LEU A 28 -18.06 13.93 13.84
C LEU A 28 -18.12 12.94 12.67
N TYR A 29 -17.11 12.91 11.80
CA TYR A 29 -17.03 11.97 10.70
C TYR A 29 -16.75 10.57 11.23
N CYS A 30 -17.71 9.66 11.03
CA CYS A 30 -17.52 8.24 11.28
C CYS A 30 -17.30 7.54 9.93
N PRO A 31 -16.11 6.97 9.67
CA PRO A 31 -15.90 6.23 8.44
C PRO A 31 -16.88 5.06 8.37
N PRO A 32 -17.37 4.70 7.16
CA PRO A 32 -18.25 3.55 7.00
C PRO A 32 -17.56 2.28 7.52
N LYS A 33 -18.32 1.43 8.21
CA LYS A 33 -17.80 0.13 8.68
C LYS A 33 -17.49 -0.74 7.47
N LEU A 34 -16.26 -1.21 7.40
CA LEU A 34 -15.80 -2.13 6.38
C LEU A 34 -16.38 -3.53 6.62
N ASN A 35 -16.96 -4.14 5.59
CA ASN A 35 -17.41 -5.52 5.66
C ASN A 35 -16.29 -6.47 5.23
N LEU A 36 -15.63 -7.09 6.21
CA LEU A 36 -14.53 -8.02 5.98
C LEU A 36 -14.98 -9.42 5.53
N ASP A 37 -16.28 -9.71 5.59
CA ASP A 37 -16.86 -11.02 5.21
C ASP A 37 -17.29 -11.08 3.75
N CYS A 38 -16.63 -10.32 2.88
CA CYS A 38 -16.82 -10.40 1.43
C CYS A 38 -16.13 -11.64 0.85
N PRO A 39 -16.66 -12.22 -0.26
CA PRO A 39 -16.00 -13.31 -0.93
C PRO A 39 -14.59 -12.89 -1.38
N PRO A 40 -13.57 -13.74 -1.21
CA PRO A 40 -12.21 -13.40 -1.57
C PRO A 40 -12.07 -13.35 -3.08
N GLN A 41 -11.62 -12.21 -3.60
CA GLN A 41 -11.25 -12.03 -5.01
C GLN A 41 -9.77 -12.37 -5.23
N ARG A 42 -9.42 -12.69 -6.48
CA ARG A 42 -8.06 -13.11 -6.82
C ARG A 42 -7.15 -11.89 -7.01
N ILE A 43 -6.03 -11.85 -6.27
CA ILE A 43 -5.11 -10.69 -6.23
C ILE A 43 -3.72 -11.09 -6.76
N ALA A 44 -3.17 -10.33 -7.71
CA ALA A 44 -1.76 -10.40 -8.08
C ALA A 44 -0.96 -9.38 -7.25
N VAL A 45 -0.03 -9.85 -6.41
CA VAL A 45 0.88 -8.98 -5.65
C VAL A 45 2.18 -8.81 -6.43
N LEU A 46 2.36 -7.65 -7.05
CA LEU A 46 3.49 -7.30 -7.90
C LEU A 46 4.58 -6.62 -7.06
N ILE A 47 5.76 -7.23 -7.00
CA ILE A 47 6.91 -6.73 -6.25
C ILE A 47 8.07 -6.51 -7.22
N PRO A 48 8.21 -5.30 -7.80
CA PRO A 48 9.39 -4.96 -8.58
C PRO A 48 10.60 -4.85 -7.65
N ALA A 49 11.67 -5.59 -7.96
CA ALA A 49 12.89 -5.64 -7.17
C ALA A 49 14.11 -5.33 -8.05
N TYR A 50 14.80 -4.22 -7.80
CA TYR A 50 16.02 -3.84 -8.51
C TYR A 50 17.19 -3.68 -7.55
N ARG A 51 18.15 -4.62 -7.58
CA ARG A 51 19.31 -4.65 -6.65
C ARG A 51 18.92 -4.58 -5.16
N GLU A 52 17.76 -5.16 -4.81
CA GLU A 52 17.16 -5.14 -3.47
C GLU A 52 17.35 -6.48 -2.73
N ASP A 53 18.51 -7.11 -2.95
CA ASP A 53 18.86 -8.44 -2.42
C ASP A 53 18.70 -8.58 -0.90
N GLY A 54 18.97 -7.51 -0.15
CA GLY A 54 18.95 -7.52 1.30
C GLY A 54 17.54 -7.48 1.93
N VAL A 55 16.49 -7.16 1.16
CA VAL A 55 15.14 -6.91 1.71
C VAL A 55 14.05 -7.74 1.03
N ILE A 56 14.21 -8.06 -0.26
CA ILE A 56 13.15 -8.69 -1.06
C ILE A 56 12.67 -10.02 -0.47
N VAL A 57 13.59 -10.85 0.03
CA VAL A 57 13.25 -12.17 0.56
C VAL A 57 12.35 -12.05 1.79
N ASP A 58 12.60 -11.09 2.66
CA ASP A 58 11.82 -10.88 3.87
C ASP A 58 10.45 -10.28 3.55
N THR A 59 10.39 -9.36 2.59
CA THR A 59 9.12 -8.82 2.08
C THR A 59 8.26 -9.93 1.47
N VAL A 60 8.83 -10.79 0.63
CA VAL A 60 8.10 -11.93 0.04
C VAL A 60 7.58 -12.87 1.13
N ARG A 61 8.39 -13.20 2.14
CA ARG A 61 7.91 -14.03 3.27
C ARG A 61 6.75 -13.38 4.00
N ASN A 62 6.84 -12.08 4.28
CA ASN A 62 5.76 -11.33 4.92
C ASN A 62 4.46 -11.32 4.09
N VAL A 63 4.56 -11.26 2.76
CA VAL A 63 3.38 -11.37 1.88
C VAL A 63 2.81 -12.80 1.88
N LEU A 64 3.65 -13.82 1.96
CA LEU A 64 3.20 -15.23 2.04
C LEU A 64 2.51 -15.55 3.37
N GLU A 65 2.77 -14.78 4.42
CA GLU A 65 2.16 -14.90 5.75
C GLU A 65 0.82 -14.15 5.89
N GLN A 66 0.31 -13.55 4.80
CA GLN A 66 -0.96 -12.86 4.83
C GLN A 66 -2.11 -13.80 5.20
N ASN A 67 -3.02 -13.31 6.06
CA ASN A 67 -4.24 -13.98 6.43
C ASN A 67 -5.26 -13.87 5.27
N TYR A 68 -4.98 -14.52 4.15
CA TYR A 68 -5.85 -14.54 2.97
C TYR A 68 -5.75 -15.93 2.31
N PRO A 69 -6.82 -16.46 1.68
CA PRO A 69 -6.77 -17.80 1.09
C PRO A 69 -5.63 -17.91 0.06
N ARG A 70 -4.71 -18.89 0.24
CA ARG A 70 -3.50 -18.99 -0.58
C ARG A 70 -3.77 -19.16 -2.07
N SER A 71 -4.90 -19.77 -2.43
CA SER A 71 -5.34 -19.94 -3.83
C SER A 71 -5.92 -18.67 -4.45
N GLN A 72 -6.15 -17.62 -3.65
CA GLN A 72 -6.76 -16.36 -4.08
C GLN A 72 -5.74 -15.22 -4.20
N TYR A 73 -4.45 -15.50 -4.04
CA TYR A 73 -3.44 -14.50 -4.36
C TYR A 73 -2.12 -15.13 -4.80
N ASP A 74 -1.50 -14.47 -5.77
CA ASP A 74 -0.22 -14.89 -6.33
C ASP A 74 0.81 -13.79 -6.08
N VAL A 75 1.99 -14.18 -5.60
CA VAL A 75 3.09 -13.25 -5.35
C VAL A 75 4.00 -13.29 -6.58
N VAL A 76 4.14 -12.16 -7.24
CA VAL A 76 4.88 -12.00 -8.49
C VAL A 76 6.05 -11.06 -8.24
N VAL A 77 7.25 -11.62 -8.16
CA VAL A 77 8.48 -10.84 -7.99
C VAL A 77 9.09 -10.58 -9.35
N ILE A 78 9.31 -9.32 -9.69
CA ILE A 78 10.01 -8.92 -10.90
C ILE A 78 11.45 -8.59 -10.52
N GLY A 79 12.33 -9.57 -10.60
CA GLY A 79 13.74 -9.45 -10.22
C GLY A 79 14.59 -8.94 -11.39
N ASP A 80 14.98 -7.67 -11.33
CA ASP A 80 15.96 -7.08 -12.24
C ASP A 80 17.31 -6.93 -11.53
N SER A 81 18.36 -7.53 -12.11
CA SER A 81 19.73 -7.40 -11.63
C SER A 81 19.95 -7.83 -10.16
N LEU A 82 19.21 -8.85 -9.71
CA LEU A 82 19.41 -9.49 -8.40
C LEU A 82 20.60 -10.46 -8.43
N GLN A 83 21.19 -10.73 -7.27
CA GLN A 83 22.25 -11.71 -7.13
C GLN A 83 21.69 -13.14 -7.28
N GLU A 84 22.50 -14.03 -7.86
CA GLU A 84 22.17 -15.45 -8.01
C GLU A 84 21.78 -16.13 -6.70
N GLN A 85 22.39 -15.74 -5.58
CA GLN A 85 22.06 -16.30 -4.27
C GLN A 85 20.64 -15.93 -3.84
N THR A 86 20.22 -14.69 -4.08
CA THR A 86 18.86 -14.19 -3.81
C THR A 86 17.86 -14.88 -4.71
N LEU A 87 18.14 -14.98 -6.01
CA LEU A 87 17.28 -15.65 -6.98
C LEU A 87 17.07 -17.13 -6.62
N ARG A 88 18.12 -17.85 -6.22
CA ARG A 88 18.00 -19.23 -5.72
C ARG A 88 17.06 -19.32 -4.52
N THR A 89 17.15 -18.38 -3.58
CA THR A 89 16.29 -18.34 -2.41
C THR A 89 14.83 -18.08 -2.80
N LEU A 90 14.60 -17.13 -3.71
CA LEU A 90 13.27 -16.79 -4.22
C LEU A 90 12.62 -17.95 -5.00
N ARG A 91 13.39 -18.69 -5.81
CA ARG A 91 12.91 -19.87 -6.56
C ARG A 91 12.46 -21.03 -5.67
N LEU A 92 12.91 -21.08 -4.41
CA LEU A 92 12.45 -22.09 -3.44
C LEU A 92 11.12 -21.73 -2.78
N LEU A 93 10.66 -20.48 -2.92
CA LEU A 93 9.40 -20.03 -2.38
C LEU A 93 8.27 -20.30 -3.39
N PRO A 94 7.02 -20.48 -2.93
CA PRO A 94 5.88 -20.71 -3.80
C PRO A 94 5.42 -19.38 -4.44
N ILE A 95 6.25 -18.79 -5.29
CA ILE A 95 6.02 -17.48 -5.94
C ILE A 95 6.27 -17.57 -7.44
N TYR A 96 5.76 -16.59 -8.18
CA TYR A 96 6.14 -16.36 -9.57
C TYR A 96 7.34 -15.42 -9.61
N LEU A 97 8.47 -15.92 -10.09
CA LEU A 97 9.67 -15.12 -10.27
C LEU A 97 9.83 -14.79 -11.75
N LEU A 98 9.76 -13.50 -12.07
CA LEU A 98 10.01 -12.95 -13.40
C LEU A 98 11.42 -12.34 -13.40
N GLU A 99 12.25 -12.77 -14.34
CA GLU A 99 13.66 -12.36 -14.44
C GLU A 99 13.92 -11.64 -15.78
N PRO A 100 13.28 -10.49 -16.04
CA PRO A 100 13.50 -9.74 -17.27
C PRO A 100 14.89 -9.11 -17.31
N SER A 101 15.49 -9.05 -18.49
CA SER A 101 16.68 -8.24 -18.76
C SER A 101 16.27 -6.96 -19.46
N PHE A 102 16.34 -5.84 -18.75
CA PHE A 102 16.02 -4.53 -19.31
C PHE A 102 17.29 -3.78 -19.70
N GLU A 103 17.30 -3.10 -20.85
CA GLU A 103 18.36 -2.12 -21.17
C GLU A 103 18.34 -0.94 -20.18
N LYS A 104 17.14 -0.54 -19.76
CA LYS A 104 16.92 0.51 -18.77
C LYS A 104 15.99 0.00 -17.66
N SER A 105 16.59 -0.30 -16.52
CA SER A 105 15.88 -0.70 -15.30
C SER A 105 15.00 0.44 -14.79
N SER A 106 13.70 0.19 -14.67
CA SER A 106 12.77 1.10 -13.99
C SER A 106 11.57 0.34 -13.43
N LYS A 107 10.97 0.84 -12.34
CA LYS A 107 9.76 0.26 -11.76
C LYS A 107 8.62 0.15 -12.78
N VAL A 108 8.49 1.15 -13.64
CA VAL A 108 7.47 1.17 -14.70
C VAL A 108 7.70 0.04 -15.71
N ASN A 109 8.93 -0.18 -16.16
CA ASN A 109 9.24 -1.25 -17.11
C ASN A 109 9.01 -2.63 -16.48
N ALA A 110 9.41 -2.81 -15.22
CA ALA A 110 9.16 -4.04 -14.47
C ALA A 110 7.66 -4.35 -14.36
N LEU A 111 6.85 -3.34 -14.03
CA LEU A 111 5.40 -3.49 -13.92
C LEU A 111 4.75 -3.75 -15.28
N ASN A 112 5.13 -3.02 -16.33
CA ASN A 112 4.61 -3.25 -17.68
C ASN A 112 4.89 -4.68 -18.15
N TYR A 113 6.12 -5.17 -17.92
CA TYR A 113 6.49 -6.55 -18.22
C TYR A 113 5.62 -7.56 -17.46
N ALA A 114 5.39 -7.35 -16.16
CA ALA A 114 4.50 -8.21 -15.38
C ALA A 114 3.08 -8.22 -15.96
N MET A 115 2.54 -7.05 -16.30
CA MET A 115 1.18 -6.93 -16.85
C MET A 115 1.03 -7.59 -18.22
N GLU A 116 2.11 -7.68 -19.03
CA GLU A 116 2.10 -8.39 -20.31
C GLU A 116 2.16 -9.92 -20.16
N VAL A 117 2.81 -10.41 -19.08
CA VAL A 117 3.03 -11.85 -18.84
C VAL A 117 1.91 -12.48 -18.03
N LEU A 118 1.27 -11.71 -17.15
CA LEU A 118 0.18 -12.21 -16.31
C LEU A 118 -1.10 -12.43 -17.13
N THR A 119 -1.85 -13.46 -16.74
CA THR A 119 -3.16 -13.77 -17.33
C THR A 119 -4.25 -12.87 -16.77
N ASP A 120 -5.38 -12.74 -17.50
CA ASP A 120 -6.55 -11.96 -17.09
C ASP A 120 -7.37 -12.61 -15.95
N ASP A 121 -6.78 -13.53 -15.18
CA ASP A 121 -7.49 -14.29 -14.14
C ASP A 121 -7.56 -13.55 -12.79
N TYR A 122 -7.07 -12.32 -12.71
CA TYR A 122 -6.98 -11.51 -11.50
C TYR A 122 -8.00 -10.37 -11.51
N GLU A 123 -8.66 -10.17 -10.38
CA GLU A 123 -9.61 -9.06 -10.17
C GLU A 123 -8.87 -7.78 -9.74
N MET A 124 -7.68 -7.94 -9.14
CA MET A 124 -6.89 -6.86 -8.56
C MET A 124 -5.39 -7.07 -8.77
N ALA A 125 -4.67 -5.98 -9.02
CA ALA A 125 -3.22 -5.91 -8.95
C ALA A 125 -2.80 -5.02 -7.78
N LEU A 126 -2.05 -5.57 -6.83
CA LEU A 126 -1.44 -4.84 -5.72
C LEU A 126 0.03 -4.59 -6.04
N ILE A 127 0.44 -3.33 -6.12
CA ILE A 127 1.85 -2.96 -6.31
C ILE A 127 2.48 -2.71 -4.95
N LEU A 128 3.56 -3.43 -4.65
CA LEU A 128 4.28 -3.36 -3.38
C LEU A 128 5.78 -3.17 -3.62
N ASP A 129 6.39 -2.17 -3.00
CA ASP A 129 7.84 -2.00 -3.03
C ASP A 129 8.56 -3.15 -2.28
N ALA A 130 9.74 -3.56 -2.74
CA ALA A 130 10.48 -4.69 -2.17
C ALA A 130 10.96 -4.48 -0.72
N ASP A 131 10.90 -3.28 -0.18
CA ASP A 131 11.27 -2.94 1.21
C ASP A 131 10.05 -2.70 2.13
N ASN A 132 8.83 -2.81 1.60
CA ASN A 132 7.60 -2.59 2.37
C ASN A 132 6.98 -3.89 2.85
N HIS A 133 6.63 -3.94 4.13
CA HIS A 133 5.88 -5.05 4.71
C HIS A 133 4.40 -4.71 4.79
N LEU A 134 3.56 -5.71 4.56
CA LEU A 134 2.13 -5.68 4.79
C LEU A 134 1.81 -6.07 6.24
N GLU A 135 0.77 -5.48 6.79
CA GLU A 135 0.13 -5.98 8.02
C GLU A 135 -0.57 -7.33 7.73
N PRO A 136 -0.78 -8.21 8.72
CA PRO A 136 -1.27 -9.57 8.47
C PRO A 136 -2.63 -9.68 7.76
N ASP A 137 -3.55 -8.75 7.97
CA ASP A 137 -4.89 -8.74 7.37
C ASP A 137 -5.03 -7.73 6.21
N PHE A 138 -3.91 -7.24 5.65
CA PHE A 138 -3.92 -6.19 4.63
C PHE A 138 -4.77 -6.58 3.41
N LEU A 139 -4.53 -7.78 2.86
CA LEU A 139 -5.25 -8.25 1.67
C LEU A 139 -6.77 -8.37 1.91
N LYS A 140 -7.20 -8.78 3.11
CA LYS A 140 -8.62 -8.80 3.48
C LYS A 140 -9.24 -7.41 3.46
N LYS A 141 -8.53 -6.42 4.02
CA LYS A 141 -9.01 -5.03 4.04
C LYS A 141 -9.13 -4.49 2.62
N VAL A 142 -8.11 -4.71 1.78
CA VAL A 142 -8.15 -4.28 0.36
C VAL A 142 -9.32 -4.95 -0.38
N ASN A 143 -9.49 -6.26 -0.23
CA ASN A 143 -10.61 -7.00 -0.83
C ASN A 143 -11.98 -6.43 -0.40
N ALA A 144 -12.12 -6.02 0.85
CA ALA A 144 -13.36 -5.43 1.36
C ALA A 144 -13.61 -3.99 0.87
N TYR A 145 -12.54 -3.23 0.58
CA TYR A 145 -12.67 -1.88 0.03
C TYR A 145 -12.89 -1.87 -1.49
N TYR A 146 -12.41 -2.91 -2.18
CA TYR A 146 -12.49 -3.01 -3.62
C TYR A 146 -13.93 -3.19 -4.10
N GLY A 147 -14.26 -2.50 -5.18
CA GLY A 147 -15.54 -2.61 -5.84
C GLY A 147 -15.74 -1.53 -6.90
N PRO A 148 -16.90 -1.53 -7.59
CA PRO A 148 -17.14 -0.62 -8.72
C PRO A 148 -17.00 0.87 -8.38
N GLN A 149 -17.23 1.24 -7.12
CA GLN A 149 -17.10 2.63 -6.64
C GLN A 149 -15.65 3.00 -6.27
N ASN A 150 -14.80 2.00 -5.99
CA ASN A 150 -13.42 2.15 -5.56
C ASN A 150 -12.48 1.33 -6.46
N PRO A 151 -12.32 1.70 -7.74
CA PRO A 151 -11.50 0.94 -8.69
C PRO A 151 -9.99 1.06 -8.40
N VAL A 152 -9.58 2.08 -7.64
CA VAL A 152 -8.19 2.32 -7.25
C VAL A 152 -8.15 2.64 -5.76
N ILE A 153 -7.33 1.91 -5.01
CA ILE A 153 -7.17 2.05 -3.57
C ILE A 153 -5.72 2.40 -3.29
N GLN A 154 -5.49 3.49 -2.56
CA GLN A 154 -4.17 3.85 -2.05
C GLN A 154 -4.10 3.50 -0.56
N ALA A 155 -3.25 2.54 -0.22
CA ALA A 155 -2.96 2.23 1.16
C ALA A 155 -2.06 3.29 1.81
N HIS A 156 -2.24 3.51 3.10
CA HIS A 156 -1.40 4.41 3.87
C HIS A 156 -0.10 3.70 4.28
N ARG A 157 1.05 4.30 3.94
CA ARG A 157 2.37 3.78 4.33
C ARG A 157 2.79 4.35 5.69
N THR A 158 2.99 3.48 6.67
CA THR A 158 3.57 3.85 7.97
C THR A 158 5.05 3.49 8.04
N ALA A 159 5.84 4.30 8.74
CA ALA A 159 7.26 4.00 8.93
C ALA A 159 7.44 2.70 9.72
N LYS A 160 8.28 1.79 9.21
CA LYS A 160 8.67 0.54 9.88
C LYS A 160 9.42 0.81 11.19
N ASN A 161 10.19 1.90 11.24
CA ASN A 161 10.95 2.32 12.41
C ASN A 161 10.18 3.38 13.20
N GLN A 162 9.49 2.94 14.26
CA GLN A 162 8.68 3.81 15.12
C GLN A 162 9.49 4.81 15.96
N GLN A 163 10.82 4.66 16.04
CA GLN A 163 11.71 5.57 16.80
C GLN A 163 11.71 7.03 16.32
N TYR A 164 11.21 7.30 15.11
CA TYR A 164 11.14 8.67 14.55
C TYR A 164 9.71 9.19 14.38
N LEU A 165 8.70 8.49 14.91
CA LEU A 165 7.31 8.93 14.78
C LEU A 165 6.98 9.99 15.85
N LEU A 166 6.88 11.25 15.41
CA LEU A 166 6.24 12.36 16.15
C LEU A 166 4.71 12.27 16.16
N CYS A 167 4.12 11.11 15.79
CA CYS A 167 2.68 10.94 15.64
C CYS A 167 2.10 10.23 16.87
N PRO A 168 1.11 10.82 17.57
CA PRO A 168 0.53 10.22 18.77
C PRO A 168 -0.28 8.95 18.44
N PRO A 169 -0.32 7.97 19.35
CA PRO A 169 -1.13 6.77 19.19
C PRO A 169 -2.63 7.15 19.18
N GLY A 170 -3.33 6.78 18.10
CA GLY A 170 -4.78 7.04 17.95
C GLY A 170 -5.23 7.46 16.55
N CYS A 171 -4.32 7.90 15.69
CA CYS A 171 -4.64 8.26 14.28
C CYS A 171 -4.76 7.05 13.33
N TYR A 172 -4.87 5.84 13.87
CA TYR A 172 -4.95 4.59 13.11
C TYR A 172 -6.31 3.94 13.30
N GLN A 173 -7.37 4.56 12.79
CA GLN A 173 -8.67 3.91 12.56
C GLN A 173 -9.17 4.27 11.17
#